data_AF-A0A8J3YQ74-F1
#
_entry.id   AF-A0A8J3YQ74-F1
#
_cell.length_a   1.000
_cell.length_b   1.000
_cell.length_c   1.000
_cell.angle_alpha   90.00
_cell.angle_beta   90.00
_cell.angle_gamma   90.00
#
_symmetry.space_group_name_H-M   'P 1'
#
loop_
_entity.id
_entity.type
_entity.pdbx_description
1 polymer ?
#
loop_
_entity_poly.entity_id
_entity_poly.type
_entity_poly.pdbx_seq_one_letter_code
_entity_poly.pdbx_strand_id
1 'polypeptide(L)'
;MAGTLSRYAVEAAELEAAAASSGSDAPQLLVEAAHQWRLAGDSERSQGLLGTVIAGGGEMGCYARAELAGLLFDAGARDAAFAELALLADDPQCGDGPSRVVAELLTDQGALTAAVPWYDRVVTTGDPILEVNRSRVRKRLGLADPE
;
A
#
# COMPACT_ATOMS: atom_id res chain seq x y z
N MET A 1 -24.96 23.80 -9.64
CA MET A 1 -24.55 23.86 -8.23
C MET A 1 -23.08 23.51 -8.19
N ALA A 2 -22.20 24.44 -7.83
CA ALA A 2 -20.80 24.12 -7.61
C ALA A 2 -20.73 23.33 -6.30
N GLY A 3 -20.55 22.01 -6.39
CA GLY A 3 -20.34 21.18 -5.21
C GLY A 3 -19.04 21.61 -4.55
N THR A 4 -19.09 21.94 -3.26
CA THR A 4 -17.88 22.16 -2.46
C THR A 4 -17.06 20.88 -2.53
N LEU A 5 -15.86 20.95 -3.12
CA LEU A 5 -14.93 19.84 -3.14
C LEU A 5 -14.60 19.46 -1.68
N SER A 6 -14.57 18.16 -1.40
CA SER A 6 -14.10 17.66 -0.10
C SER A 6 -12.70 18.21 0.18
N ARG A 7 -12.35 18.46 1.45
CA ARG A 7 -10.98 18.85 1.84
C ARG A 7 -9.93 17.90 1.25
N TYR A 8 -10.26 16.61 1.16
CA TYR A 8 -9.39 15.58 0.61
C TYR A 8 -9.17 15.75 -0.89
N ALA A 9 -10.21 16.15 -1.64
CA ALA A 9 -10.07 16.43 -3.08
C ALA A 9 -9.23 17.68 -3.35
N VAL A 10 -9.32 18.69 -2.47
CA VAL A 10 -8.48 19.90 -2.55
C VAL A 10 -7.01 19.54 -2.29
N GLU A 11 -6.74 18.85 -1.18
CA GLU A 11 -5.39 18.42 -0.81
C GLU A 11 -4.77 17.50 -1.88
N ALA A 12 -5.55 16.57 -2.44
CA ALA A 12 -5.10 15.71 -3.53
C ALA A 12 -4.66 16.52 -4.76
N ALA A 13 -5.45 17.52 -5.17
CA ALA A 13 -5.12 18.36 -6.31
C ALA A 13 -3.88 19.23 -6.06
N GLU A 14 -3.67 19.72 -4.84
CA GLU A 14 -2.48 20.46 -4.45
C GLU A 14 -1.21 19.58 -4.51
N LEU A 15 -1.31 18.33 -4.04
CA LEU A 15 -0.22 17.35 -4.12
C LEU A 15 0.13 17.00 -5.58
N GLU A 16 -0.87 16.80 -6.44
CA GLU A 16 -0.64 16.59 -7.88
C GLU A 16 0.04 17.79 -8.54
N ALA A 17 -0.39 19.01 -8.22
CA ALA A 17 0.23 20.23 -8.73
C ALA A 17 1.68 20.37 -8.24
N ALA A 18 1.96 20.04 -6.98
CA ALA A 18 3.31 20.02 -6.44
C ALA A 18 4.18 18.99 -7.19
N ALA A 19 3.67 17.76 -7.37
CA ALA A 19 4.37 16.67 -8.05
C ALA A 19 4.88 17.06 -9.44
N ALA A 20 4.13 17.87 -10.19
CA ALA A 20 4.53 18.37 -11.51
C ALA A 20 5.85 19.18 -11.52
N SER A 21 6.26 19.71 -10.35
CA SER A 21 7.47 20.52 -10.17
C SER A 21 8.56 19.86 -9.31
N SER A 22 8.30 18.70 -8.74
CA SER A 22 9.13 18.12 -7.66
C SER A 22 10.22 17.15 -8.13
N GLY A 23 10.39 16.93 -9.44
CA GLY A 23 11.47 16.08 -9.97
C GLY A 23 11.49 14.68 -9.35
N SER A 24 12.52 14.37 -8.55
CA SER A 24 12.69 13.06 -7.89
C SER A 24 11.60 12.74 -6.87
N ASP A 25 10.96 13.75 -6.27
CA ASP A 25 10.01 13.55 -5.18
C ASP A 25 8.57 13.40 -5.71
N ALA A 26 8.38 13.57 -7.02
CA ALA A 26 7.08 13.45 -7.68
C ALA A 26 6.38 12.10 -7.39
N PRO A 27 7.05 10.92 -7.42
CA PRO A 27 6.39 9.66 -7.13
C PRO A 27 5.80 9.57 -5.72
N GLN A 28 6.48 10.14 -4.72
CA GLN A 28 5.96 10.18 -3.35
C GLN A 28 4.70 11.03 -3.26
N LEU A 29 4.75 12.24 -3.81
CA LEU A 29 3.60 13.16 -3.82
C LEU A 29 2.40 12.58 -4.56
N LEU A 30 2.63 11.79 -5.63
CA LEU A 30 1.55 11.12 -6.36
C LEU A 30 0.92 9.97 -5.55
N VAL A 31 1.68 9.23 -4.74
CA VAL A 31 1.12 8.22 -3.82
C VAL A 31 0.29 8.88 -2.73
N GLU A 32 0.78 9.99 -2.16
CA GLU A 32 0.02 10.77 -1.17
C GLU A 32 -1.26 11.35 -1.78
N ALA A 33 -1.19 11.91 -2.99
CA ALA A 33 -2.35 12.40 -3.73
C ALA A 33 -3.36 11.28 -4.00
N ALA A 34 -2.89 10.08 -4.38
CA ALA A 34 -3.75 8.93 -4.60
C ALA A 34 -4.52 8.54 -3.33
N HIS A 35 -3.85 8.55 -2.17
CA HIS A 35 -4.51 8.31 -0.88
C HIS A 35 -5.60 9.37 -0.60
N GLN A 36 -5.31 10.64 -0.86
CA GLN A 36 -6.29 11.71 -0.68
C GLN A 36 -7.50 11.59 -1.63
N TRP A 37 -7.28 11.19 -2.89
CA TRP A 37 -8.37 10.90 -3.82
C TRP A 37 -9.24 9.72 -3.37
N ARG A 38 -8.64 8.66 -2.80
CA ARG A 38 -9.38 7.55 -2.19
C ARG A 38 -10.28 8.04 -1.05
N LEU A 39 -9.76 8.87 -0.14
CA LEU A 39 -10.54 9.46 0.96
C LEU A 39 -11.64 10.41 0.47
N ALA A 40 -11.45 11.04 -0.70
CA ALA A 40 -12.47 11.84 -1.36
C ALA A 40 -13.55 10.98 -2.08
N GLY A 41 -13.36 9.66 -2.18
CA GLY A 41 -14.23 8.73 -2.90
C GLY A 41 -13.94 8.62 -4.39
N ASP A 42 -12.88 9.24 -4.90
CA ASP A 42 -12.46 9.17 -6.31
C ASP A 42 -11.43 8.04 -6.50
N SER A 43 -11.93 6.81 -6.46
CA SER A 43 -11.09 5.62 -6.63
C SER A 43 -10.46 5.53 -8.02
N GLU A 44 -11.11 6.05 -9.06
CA GLU A 44 -10.56 6.04 -10.43
C GLU A 44 -9.33 6.94 -10.52
N ARG A 45 -9.42 8.17 -10.00
CA ARG A 45 -8.27 9.08 -9.97
C ARG A 45 -7.14 8.51 -9.12
N SER A 46 -7.47 7.95 -7.95
CA SER A 46 -6.50 7.27 -7.07
C SER A 46 -5.74 6.17 -7.82
N GLN A 47 -6.45 5.26 -8.49
CA GLN A 47 -5.83 4.18 -9.27
C GLN A 47 -4.96 4.71 -10.42
N GLY A 48 -5.39 5.75 -11.13
CA GLY A 48 -4.61 6.35 -12.21
C GLY A 48 -3.26 6.90 -11.76
N LEU A 49 -3.22 7.54 -10.59
CA LEU A 49 -1.98 8.05 -10.00
C LEU A 49 -1.07 6.92 -9.54
N LEU A 50 -1.62 5.90 -8.85
CA LEU A 50 -0.85 4.73 -8.45
C LEU A 50 -0.27 3.99 -9.66
N GLY A 51 -1.05 3.81 -10.72
CA GLY A 51 -0.58 3.20 -11.97
C GLY A 51 0.58 3.98 -12.60
N THR A 52 0.54 5.32 -12.54
CA THR A 52 1.64 6.17 -13.00
C THR A 52 2.92 5.92 -12.19
N VAL A 53 2.81 5.83 -10.86
CA VAL A 53 3.95 5.56 -9.98
C VAL A 53 4.49 4.14 -10.18
N ILE A 54 3.62 3.14 -10.30
CA ILE A 54 3.99 1.75 -10.58
C ILE A 54 4.77 1.65 -11.90
N ALA A 55 4.33 2.35 -12.95
CA ALA A 55 5.03 2.38 -14.24
C ALA A 55 6.42 3.02 -14.16
N GLY A 56 6.63 3.93 -13.21
CA GLY A 56 7.94 4.52 -12.91
C GLY A 56 8.91 3.59 -12.18
N GLY A 57 8.40 2.51 -11.57
CA GLY A 57 9.19 1.54 -10.81
C GLY A 57 9.81 2.13 -9.53
N GLY A 58 10.87 1.48 -9.04
CA GLY A 58 11.53 1.88 -7.80
C GLY A 58 10.72 1.55 -6.54
N GLU A 59 11.26 1.95 -5.40
CA GLU A 59 10.63 1.71 -4.09
C GLU A 59 9.22 2.34 -4.01
N MET A 60 9.04 3.54 -4.58
CA MET A 60 7.72 4.17 -4.63
C MET A 60 6.74 3.40 -5.51
N GLY A 61 7.19 2.76 -6.59
CA GLY A 61 6.36 1.82 -7.37
C GLY A 61 5.87 0.63 -6.54
N CYS A 62 6.72 0.13 -5.63
CA CYS A 62 6.36 -0.93 -4.70
C CYS A 62 5.30 -0.49 -3.67
N TYR A 63 5.46 0.71 -3.09
CA TYR A 63 4.43 1.31 -2.22
C TYR A 63 3.11 1.51 -2.98
N ALA A 64 3.18 2.05 -4.19
CA ALA A 64 1.99 2.30 -5.00
C ALA A 64 1.23 1.00 -5.34
N ARG A 65 1.95 -0.11 -5.58
CA ARG A 65 1.33 -1.42 -5.82
C ARG A 65 0.66 -1.97 -4.55
N ALA A 66 1.26 -1.77 -3.37
CA ALA A 66 0.63 -2.15 -2.10
C ALA A 66 -0.67 -1.37 -1.84
N GLU A 67 -0.67 -0.06 -2.10
CA GLU A 67 -1.88 0.79 -2.01
C GLU A 67 -2.96 0.40 -3.03
N LEU A 68 -2.57 0.05 -4.26
CA LEU A 68 -3.49 -0.44 -5.29
C LEU A 68 -4.16 -1.74 -4.87
N ALA A 69 -3.41 -2.68 -4.29
CA ALA A 69 -3.99 -3.89 -3.72
C ALA A 69 -5.01 -3.57 -2.61
N GLY A 70 -4.73 -2.57 -1.77
CA GLY A 70 -5.68 -2.07 -0.77
C GLY A 70 -6.99 -1.56 -1.37
N LEU A 71 -6.92 -0.74 -2.43
CA LEU A 71 -8.09 -0.29 -3.19
C LEU A 71 -8.90 -1.45 -3.78
N LEU A 72 -8.21 -2.45 -4.33
CA LEU A 72 -8.85 -3.61 -4.92
C LEU A 72 -9.55 -4.47 -3.86
N PHE A 73 -8.97 -4.62 -2.67
CA PHE A 73 -9.65 -5.28 -1.55
C PHE A 73 -10.91 -4.53 -1.12
N ASP A 74 -10.85 -3.21 -0.97
CA ASP A 74 -12.01 -2.38 -0.60
C ASP A 74 -13.13 -2.47 -1.64
N ALA A 75 -12.78 -2.59 -2.92
CA ALA A 75 -13.72 -2.78 -4.01
C ALA A 75 -14.27 -4.23 -4.11
N GLY A 76 -13.81 -5.14 -3.25
CA GLY A 76 -14.16 -6.56 -3.30
C GLY A 76 -13.49 -7.36 -4.42
N ALA A 77 -12.57 -6.75 -5.18
CA ALA A 77 -11.81 -7.37 -6.26
C ALA A 77 -10.61 -8.18 -5.71
N ARG A 78 -10.91 -9.15 -4.85
CA ARG A 78 -9.92 -9.89 -4.04
C ARG A 78 -8.86 -10.60 -4.89
N ASP A 79 -9.25 -11.22 -6.00
CA ASP A 79 -8.33 -11.93 -6.89
C ASP A 79 -7.34 -10.97 -7.57
N ALA A 80 -7.82 -9.79 -7.98
CA ALA A 80 -6.97 -8.76 -8.56
C ALA A 80 -6.00 -8.19 -7.51
N ALA A 81 -6.47 -7.97 -6.27
CA ALA A 81 -5.60 -7.53 -5.18
C ALA A 81 -4.47 -8.54 -4.93
N PHE A 82 -4.79 -9.84 -4.87
CA PHE A 82 -3.76 -10.88 -4.72
C PHE A 82 -2.82 -10.99 -5.92
N ALA A 83 -3.30 -10.72 -7.14
CA ALA A 83 -2.43 -10.67 -8.31
C ALA A 83 -1.39 -9.55 -8.20
N GLU A 84 -1.79 -8.35 -7.76
CA GLU A 84 -0.85 -7.25 -7.51
C GLU A 84 0.15 -7.60 -6.40
N LEU A 85 -0.30 -8.22 -5.31
CA LEU A 85 0.60 -8.65 -4.24
C LEU A 85 1.58 -9.74 -4.68
N ALA A 86 1.18 -10.64 -5.57
CA ALA A 86 2.08 -11.64 -6.14
C ALA A 86 3.16 -10.97 -7.01
N LEU A 87 2.78 -10.01 -7.86
CA LEU A 87 3.75 -9.24 -8.64
C LEU A 87 4.71 -8.44 -7.76
N LEU A 88 4.22 -7.89 -6.64
CA LEU A 88 5.06 -7.19 -5.67
C LEU A 88 6.01 -8.14 -4.94
N ALA A 89 5.57 -9.37 -4.64
CA ALA A 89 6.37 -10.35 -3.91
C ALA A 89 7.65 -10.76 -4.64
N ASP A 90 7.62 -10.69 -5.98
CA ASP A 90 8.72 -11.02 -6.89
C ASP A 90 9.58 -9.79 -7.28
N ASP A 91 9.21 -8.58 -6.84
CA ASP A 91 9.94 -7.35 -7.19
C ASP A 91 11.18 -7.17 -6.29
N PRO A 92 12.40 -7.16 -6.85
CA PRO A 92 13.63 -6.98 -6.06
C PRO A 92 13.77 -5.58 -5.46
N GLN A 93 12.99 -4.60 -5.92
CA GLN A 93 12.94 -3.25 -5.36
C GLN A 93 11.99 -3.14 -4.17
N CYS A 94 11.22 -4.20 -3.86
CA CYS A 94 10.31 -4.25 -2.73
C CYS A 94 11.08 -4.40 -1.41
N GLY A 95 11.41 -3.27 -0.80
CA GLY A 95 12.07 -3.20 0.51
C GLY A 95 11.12 -3.40 1.69
N ASP A 96 11.62 -3.07 2.88
CA ASP A 96 10.91 -3.30 4.16
C ASP A 96 9.63 -2.47 4.27
N GLY A 97 9.67 -1.24 3.79
CA GLY A 97 8.55 -0.30 3.86
C GLY A 97 7.29 -0.81 3.14
N PRO A 98 7.34 -1.07 1.82
CA PRO A 98 6.22 -1.68 1.10
C PRO A 98 5.81 -3.03 1.68
N SER A 99 6.77 -3.86 2.09
CA SER A 99 6.50 -5.18 2.68
C SER A 99 5.70 -5.08 3.98
N ARG A 100 5.99 -4.09 4.81
CA ARG A 100 5.21 -3.79 6.03
C ARG A 100 3.78 -3.40 5.68
N VAL A 101 3.59 -2.50 4.71
CA VAL A 101 2.25 -2.07 4.28
C VAL A 101 1.42 -3.26 3.83
N VAL A 102 2.00 -4.18 3.04
CA VAL A 102 1.29 -5.40 2.61
C VAL A 102 0.93 -6.31 3.80
N ALA A 103 1.83 -6.48 4.76
CA ALA A 103 1.58 -7.32 5.94
C ALA A 103 0.41 -6.78 6.79
N GLU A 104 0.38 -5.47 7.01
CA GLU A 104 -0.69 -4.78 7.72
C GLU A 104 -2.01 -4.86 6.95
N LEU A 105 -2.00 -4.57 5.64
CA LEU A 105 -3.16 -4.68 4.77
C LEU A 105 -3.79 -6.08 4.81
N LEU A 106 -2.99 -7.13 4.64
CA LEU A 106 -3.48 -8.51 4.66
C LEU A 106 -4.05 -8.89 6.02
N THR A 107 -3.50 -8.35 7.10
CA THR A 107 -4.03 -8.55 8.45
C THR A 107 -5.40 -7.91 8.62
N ASP A 108 -5.57 -6.67 8.17
CA ASP A 108 -6.84 -5.94 8.21
C ASP A 108 -7.91 -6.62 7.35
N GLN A 109 -7.52 -7.21 6.22
CA GLN A 109 -8.38 -8.01 5.34
C GLN A 109 -8.66 -9.43 5.85
N GLY A 110 -8.16 -9.78 7.04
CA GLY A 110 -8.30 -11.11 7.65
C GLY A 110 -7.54 -12.23 6.92
N ALA A 111 -6.69 -11.89 5.94
CA ALA A 111 -5.86 -12.81 5.17
C ALA A 111 -4.58 -13.21 5.93
N LEU A 112 -4.74 -13.68 7.16
CA LEU A 112 -3.66 -13.90 8.12
C LEU A 112 -2.56 -14.83 7.58
N THR A 113 -2.92 -15.92 6.91
CA THR A 113 -1.96 -16.85 6.31
C THR A 113 -1.07 -16.17 5.26
N ALA A 114 -1.66 -15.27 4.46
CA ALA A 114 -0.91 -14.51 3.47
C ALA A 114 -0.06 -13.41 4.11
N ALA A 115 -0.46 -12.86 5.25
CA ALA A 115 0.28 -11.80 5.96
C ALA A 115 1.61 -12.29 6.56
N VAL A 116 1.69 -13.54 7.02
CA VAL A 116 2.89 -14.11 7.68
C VAL A 116 4.18 -13.94 6.87
N PRO A 117 4.28 -14.37 5.60
CA PRO A 117 5.53 -14.23 4.84
C PRO A 117 5.96 -12.77 4.66
N TRP A 118 5.03 -11.82 4.65
CA TRP A 118 5.36 -10.40 4.59
C TRP A 118 5.92 -9.89 5.92
N TYR A 119 5.35 -10.31 7.05
CA TYR A 119 5.94 -10.02 8.37
C TYR A 119 7.32 -10.67 8.56
N ASP A 120 7.51 -11.89 8.06
CA ASP A 120 8.80 -12.60 8.11
C ASP A 120 9.89 -11.83 7.35
N ARG A 121 9.56 -11.17 6.24
CA ARG A 121 10.50 -10.34 5.46
C ARG A 121 10.98 -9.10 6.22
N VAL A 122 10.14 -8.50 7.07
CA VAL A 122 10.41 -7.19 7.68
C VAL A 122 10.85 -7.24 9.14
N VAL A 123 10.58 -8.33 9.86
CA VAL A 123 11.00 -8.48 11.27
C VAL A 123 12.53 -8.54 11.42
N THR A 124 13.25 -8.86 10.35
CA THR A 124 14.73 -8.80 10.33
C THR A 124 15.29 -7.40 10.59
N THR A 125 14.46 -6.36 10.58
CA THR A 125 14.85 -4.97 10.88
C THR A 125 14.89 -4.65 12.38
N GLY A 126 14.32 -5.51 13.24
CA GLY A 126 14.27 -5.32 14.69
C GLY A 126 13.23 -4.31 15.18
N ASP A 127 12.21 -3.98 14.37
CA ASP A 127 11.07 -3.17 14.81
C ASP A 127 10.18 -3.99 15.78
N PRO A 128 10.10 -3.63 17.07
CA PRO A 128 9.34 -4.39 18.07
C PRO A 128 7.83 -4.42 17.77
N ILE A 129 7.29 -3.45 17.04
CA ILE A 129 5.87 -3.44 16.65
C ILE A 129 5.61 -4.54 15.62
N LEU A 130 6.53 -4.72 14.67
CA LEU A 130 6.41 -5.76 13.63
C LEU A 130 6.53 -7.16 14.23
N GLU A 131 7.42 -7.36 15.20
CA GLU A 131 7.53 -8.62 15.94
C GLU A 131 6.23 -8.95 16.68
N VAL A 132 5.67 -7.98 17.40
CA VAL A 132 4.40 -8.15 18.11
C VAL A 132 3.25 -8.47 17.15
N ASN A 133 3.15 -7.76 16.02
CA ASN A 133 2.10 -8.00 15.03
C ASN A 133 2.23 -9.39 14.41
N ARG A 134 3.45 -9.78 14.05
CA ARG A 134 3.76 -11.12 13.54
C ARG A 134 3.37 -12.22 14.52
N SER A 135 3.79 -12.14 15.79
CA SER A 135 3.44 -13.15 16.80
C SER A 135 1.94 -13.20 17.06
N ARG A 136 1.23 -12.06 17.03
CA ARG A 136 -0.25 -12.03 17.10
C ARG A 136 -0.89 -12.78 15.94
N VAL A 137 -0.43 -12.55 14.71
CA VAL A 137 -0.94 -13.24 13.52
C VAL A 137 -0.67 -14.75 13.60
N ARG A 138 0.55 -15.17 13.95
CA ARG A 138 0.92 -16.58 14.11
C ARG A 138 0.10 -17.28 15.19
N LYS A 139 -0.08 -16.65 16.35
CA LYS A 139 -0.93 -17.17 17.43
C LYS A 139 -2.39 -17.37 16.98
N ARG A 140 -2.95 -16.43 16.22
CA ARG A 140 -4.32 -16.56 15.66
C ARG A 140 -4.45 -17.73 14.68
N LEU A 141 -3.35 -18.12 14.04
CA LEU A 141 -3.26 -19.26 13.13
C LEU A 141 -2.87 -20.58 13.84
N GLY A 142 -2.57 -20.55 15.14
CA GLY A 142 -2.05 -21.72 15.87
C GLY A 142 -0.63 -22.12 15.46
N LEU A 143 0.13 -21.20 14.86
CA LEU A 143 1.53 -21.42 14.47
C LEU A 143 2.45 -21.09 15.65
N ALA A 144 3.49 -21.90 15.87
CA ALA A 144 4.56 -21.58 16.81
C ALA A 144 5.34 -20.34 16.34
N ASP A 145 5.86 -19.53 17.26
CA ASP A 145 6.85 -18.51 16.89
C ASP A 145 8.13 -19.23 16.36
N PRO A 146 8.81 -18.67 15.35
CA PRO A 146 10.10 -19.18 14.91
C PRO A 146 11.12 -19.01 16.05
N GLU A 147 12.10 -19.90 16.08
CA GLU A 147 13.25 -19.83 16.99
C GLU A 147 14.18 -18.66 16.66
#